data_AF-A0A7H8GNR5-F1
#
_entry.id   AF-A0A7H8GNR5-F1
#
_cell.length_a   1.000
_cell.length_b   1.000
_cell.length_c   1.000
_cell.angle_alpha   90.00
_cell.angle_beta   90.00
_cell.angle_gamma   90.00
#
_symmetry.space_group_name_H-M   'P 1'
#
loop_
_entity.id
_entity.type
_entity.pdbx_description
1 polymer ?
#
loop_
_entity_poly.entity_id
_entity_poly.type
_entity_poly.pdbx_seq_one_letter_code
_entity_poly.pdbx_strand_id
1 'polypeptide(L)'
;MLMLPFTKLPYEPRLSNVLSGISIYDREETLGQALWNYDPNNYDDRQEIIKNFIVPEFDYLTYRHRYLIYNLIESHLQDACFDFSGEFESDYEDPRVLAWDETQIIDARGFFEHIYEVVSESWKDDLLRASLEDQTKW
;
A
#
# COMPACT_ATOMS: atom_id res chain seq x y z
N MET A 1 -12.22 -16.82 7.46
CA MET A 1 -11.01 -16.02 7.29
C MET A 1 -10.73 -15.95 5.80
N LEU A 2 -10.39 -14.78 5.26
CA LEU A 2 -10.04 -14.67 3.85
C LEU A 2 -8.75 -15.47 3.57
N MET A 3 -8.68 -16.05 2.38
CA MET A 3 -7.53 -16.82 1.92
C MET A 3 -6.78 -16.00 0.89
N LEU A 4 -5.44 -15.97 0.96
CA LEU A 4 -4.63 -15.32 -0.07
C LEU A 4 -5.00 -15.92 -1.44
N PRO A 5 -5.32 -15.09 -2.45
CA PRO A 5 -5.82 -15.58 -3.73
C PRO A 5 -4.93 -16.68 -4.31
N PHE A 6 -5.57 -17.69 -4.90
CA PHE A 6 -4.91 -18.85 -5.53
C PHE A 6 -4.13 -19.76 -4.57
N THR A 7 -4.21 -19.55 -3.26
CA THR A 7 -3.56 -20.38 -2.25
C THR A 7 -4.54 -20.92 -1.21
N LYS A 8 -4.03 -21.74 -0.29
CA LYS A 8 -4.73 -22.17 0.93
C LYS A 8 -4.15 -21.50 2.19
N LEU A 9 -3.43 -20.40 2.03
CA LEU A 9 -2.87 -19.65 3.14
C LEU A 9 -3.84 -18.57 3.62
N PRO A 10 -3.92 -18.29 4.93
CA PRO A 10 -4.61 -17.12 5.45
C PRO A 10 -4.15 -15.84 4.77
N TYR A 11 -5.07 -14.92 4.52
CA TYR A 11 -4.72 -13.58 4.07
C TYR A 11 -4.49 -12.67 5.28
N GLU A 12 -3.22 -12.42 5.59
CA GLU A 12 -2.77 -11.60 6.71
C GLU A 12 -1.85 -10.48 6.19
N PRO A 13 -2.42 -9.40 5.60
CA PRO A 13 -1.62 -8.33 5.03
C PRO A 13 -0.92 -7.52 6.13
N ARG A 14 0.29 -7.08 5.83
CA ARG A 14 1.09 -6.13 6.63
C ARG A 14 1.11 -4.77 5.94
N LEU A 15 1.36 -3.72 6.72
CA LEU A 15 1.37 -2.36 6.18
C LEU A 15 2.38 -2.20 5.03
N SER A 16 3.57 -2.76 5.16
CA SER A 16 4.58 -2.81 4.08
C SER A 16 4.14 -3.54 2.81
N ASN A 17 3.11 -4.40 2.84
CA ASN A 17 2.55 -4.95 1.59
C ASN A 17 1.83 -3.86 0.77
N VAL A 18 1.41 -2.76 1.38
CA VAL A 18 0.83 -1.60 0.69
C VAL A 18 1.84 -0.97 -0.28
N LEU A 19 3.13 -1.06 0.03
CA LEU A 19 4.21 -0.48 -0.77
C LEU A 19 4.75 -1.43 -1.86
N SER A 20 4.11 -2.58 -2.10
CA SER A 20 4.61 -3.57 -3.09
C SER A 20 4.75 -3.00 -4.50
N GLY A 21 3.89 -2.04 -4.88
CA GLY A 21 3.92 -1.38 -6.18
C GLY A 21 5.15 -0.50 -6.44
N ILE A 22 5.87 -0.16 -5.38
CA ILE A 22 7.13 0.60 -5.45
C ILE A 22 8.34 -0.22 -4.99
N SER A 23 8.17 -1.55 -4.85
CA SER A 23 9.27 -2.48 -4.61
C SER A 23 10.01 -2.76 -5.92
N ILE A 24 11.28 -2.35 -5.99
CA ILE A 24 12.11 -2.38 -7.19
C ILE A 24 13.17 -3.49 -7.18
N TYR A 25 13.19 -4.37 -6.18
CA TYR A 25 14.11 -5.51 -6.15
C TYR A 25 14.02 -6.33 -7.45
N ASP A 26 15.16 -6.53 -8.12
CA ASP A 26 15.30 -7.15 -9.45
C ASP A 26 14.57 -6.41 -10.60
N ARG A 27 14.10 -5.19 -10.36
CA ARG A 27 13.31 -4.35 -11.28
C ARG A 27 13.82 -2.91 -11.36
N GLU A 28 15.02 -2.64 -10.87
CA GLU A 28 15.61 -1.30 -10.75
C GLU A 28 15.69 -0.60 -12.12
N GLU A 29 16.15 -1.32 -13.14
CA GLU A 29 16.32 -0.80 -14.51
C GLU A 29 15.01 -0.68 -15.31
N THR A 30 13.86 -1.05 -14.72
CA THR A 30 12.54 -0.94 -15.39
C THR A 30 11.56 -0.15 -14.53
N LEU A 31 11.10 -0.73 -13.43
CA LEU A 31 10.19 -0.07 -12.49
C LEU A 31 10.88 1.07 -11.76
N GLY A 32 12.13 0.88 -11.32
CA GLY A 32 12.90 1.95 -10.68
C GLY A 32 13.07 3.16 -11.58
N GLN A 33 13.55 2.97 -12.83
CA GLN A 33 13.65 4.05 -13.82
C GLN A 33 12.31 4.76 -14.08
N ALA A 34 11.19 4.03 -14.09
CA ALA A 34 9.87 4.64 -14.25
C ALA A 34 9.48 5.50 -13.05
N LEU A 35 9.66 4.97 -11.83
CA LEU A 35 9.34 5.63 -10.56
C LEU A 35 10.21 6.86 -10.31
N TRP A 36 11.51 6.81 -10.62
CA TRP A 36 12.44 7.92 -10.40
C TRP A 36 12.21 9.14 -11.31
N ASN A 37 11.24 9.10 -12.23
CA ASN A 37 10.77 10.30 -12.93
C ASN A 37 9.83 11.17 -12.09
N TYR A 38 9.37 10.66 -10.94
CA TYR A 38 8.46 11.33 -10.02
C TYR A 38 9.20 11.75 -8.75
N ASP A 39 8.77 12.85 -8.12
CA ASP A 39 9.17 13.23 -6.76
C ASP A 39 8.14 12.71 -5.74
N PRO A 40 8.50 11.75 -4.86
CA PRO A 40 7.56 11.19 -3.88
C PRO A 40 7.11 12.20 -2.82
N ASN A 41 7.79 13.35 -2.70
CA ASN A 41 7.46 14.42 -1.78
C ASN A 41 6.60 15.52 -2.43
N ASN A 42 6.47 15.52 -3.75
CA ASN A 42 5.53 16.38 -4.45
C ASN A 42 4.13 15.74 -4.43
N TYR A 43 3.10 16.53 -4.10
CA TYR A 43 1.74 16.01 -3.96
C TYR A 43 1.19 15.39 -5.24
N ASP A 44 1.33 16.07 -6.38
CA ASP A 44 0.77 15.63 -7.66
C ASP A 44 1.50 14.37 -8.16
N ASP A 45 2.82 14.37 -8.10
CA ASP A 45 3.65 13.21 -8.47
C ASP A 45 3.35 12.02 -7.56
N ARG A 46 3.21 12.25 -6.24
CA ARG A 46 2.80 11.20 -5.29
C ARG A 46 1.43 10.65 -5.63
N GLN A 47 0.49 11.48 -6.08
CA GLN A 47 -0.82 11.00 -6.52
C GLN A 47 -0.70 10.05 -7.72
N GLU A 48 0.15 10.40 -8.70
CA GLU A 48 0.42 9.56 -9.87
C GLU A 48 1.16 8.28 -9.49
N ILE A 49 2.11 8.33 -8.56
CA ILE A 49 2.76 7.14 -8.00
C ILE A 49 1.70 6.18 -7.44
N ILE A 50 0.79 6.69 -6.60
CA ILE A 50 -0.21 5.87 -5.94
C ILE A 50 -1.17 5.27 -6.97
N LYS A 51 -1.71 6.08 -7.89
CA LYS A 51 -2.71 5.63 -8.87
C LYS A 51 -2.15 4.65 -9.89
N ASN A 52 -0.92 4.85 -10.35
CA ASN A 52 -0.36 4.09 -11.47
C ASN A 52 0.47 2.88 -11.03
N PHE A 53 0.98 2.88 -9.80
CA PHE A 53 1.89 1.82 -9.34
C PHE A 53 1.38 1.10 -8.09
N ILE A 54 0.77 1.80 -7.12
CA ILE A 54 0.33 1.17 -5.86
C ILE A 54 -1.06 0.55 -6.01
N VAL A 55 -2.07 1.31 -6.43
CA VAL A 55 -3.45 0.83 -6.53
C VAL A 55 -3.59 -0.40 -7.44
N PRO A 56 -2.96 -0.45 -8.63
CA PRO A 56 -3.10 -1.59 -9.54
C PRO A 56 -2.54 -2.90 -9.00
N GLU A 57 -1.62 -2.87 -8.04
CA GLU A 57 -1.11 -4.09 -7.40
C GLU A 57 -2.21 -4.84 -6.65
N PHE A 58 -3.33 -4.18 -6.30
CA PHE A 58 -4.47 -4.81 -5.64
C PHE A 58 -5.56 -5.24 -6.63
N ASP A 59 -5.31 -5.21 -7.94
CA ASP A 59 -6.33 -5.54 -8.94
C ASP A 59 -6.74 -7.01 -8.94
N TYR A 60 -5.84 -7.90 -8.51
CA TYR A 60 -6.12 -9.32 -8.37
C TYR A 60 -6.95 -9.65 -7.12
N LEU A 61 -7.11 -8.70 -6.19
CA LEU A 61 -7.84 -8.88 -4.94
C LEU A 61 -9.34 -8.68 -5.13
N THR A 62 -10.14 -9.42 -4.35
CA THR A 62 -11.58 -9.16 -4.25
C THR A 62 -11.87 -7.95 -3.35
N TYR A 63 -13.07 -7.37 -3.47
CA TYR A 63 -13.52 -6.25 -2.63
C TYR A 63 -13.33 -6.48 -1.11
N ARG A 64 -13.51 -7.72 -0.62
CA ARG A 64 -13.28 -8.06 0.80
C ARG A 64 -11.82 -7.92 1.21
N HIS A 65 -10.89 -8.33 0.34
CA HIS A 65 -9.45 -8.20 0.62
C HIS A 65 -9.03 -6.73 0.58
N ARG A 66 -9.51 -5.97 -0.41
CA ARG A 66 -9.28 -4.52 -0.49
C ARG A 66 -9.83 -3.78 0.74
N TYR A 67 -10.98 -4.20 1.27
CA TYR A 67 -11.51 -3.68 2.53
C TYR A 67 -10.61 -3.97 3.74
N LEU A 68 -9.97 -5.15 3.80
CA LEU A 68 -8.99 -5.44 4.85
C LEU A 68 -7.74 -4.55 4.74
N ILE A 69 -7.24 -4.32 3.51
CA ILE A 69 -6.13 -3.37 3.28
C ILE A 69 -6.52 -1.96 3.70
N TYR A 70 -7.71 -1.50 3.31
CA TYR A 70 -8.22 -0.19 3.69
C TYR A 70 -8.26 -0.01 5.22
N ASN A 71 -8.85 -0.97 5.94
CA ASN A 71 -8.91 -0.90 7.41
C ASN A 71 -7.54 -1.02 8.06
N LEU A 72 -6.62 -1.79 7.47
CA LEU A 72 -5.24 -1.89 7.94
C LEU A 72 -4.55 -0.53 7.88
N ILE A 73 -4.68 0.20 6.76
CA ILE A 73 -4.12 1.55 6.63
C ILE A 73 -4.79 2.48 7.64
N GLU A 74 -6.13 2.46 7.72
CA GLU A 74 -6.90 3.28 8.66
C GLU A 74 -6.45 3.07 10.11
N SER A 75 -6.31 1.81 10.54
CA SER A 75 -5.96 1.50 11.93
C SER A 75 -4.59 2.02 12.33
N HIS A 76 -3.62 1.97 11.41
CA HIS A 76 -2.28 2.53 11.65
C HIS A 76 -2.31 4.06 11.63
N LEU A 77 -3.11 4.67 10.74
CA LEU A 77 -3.28 6.12 10.70
C LEU A 77 -3.93 6.67 11.98
N GLN A 78 -4.82 5.92 12.63
CA GLN A 78 -5.41 6.29 13.91
C GLN A 78 -4.43 6.21 15.10
N ASP A 79 -3.34 5.44 14.98
CA ASP A 79 -2.29 5.42 15.99
C ASP A 79 -1.31 6.58 15.78
N ALA A 80 -1.50 7.66 16.55
CA ALA A 80 -0.65 8.86 16.49
C ALA A 80 0.83 8.60 16.81
N CYS A 81 1.16 7.47 17.46
CA CYS A 81 2.52 7.09 17.82
C CYS A 81 3.15 6.08 16.85
N PHE A 82 2.41 5.61 15.84
CA PHE A 82 2.94 4.67 14.88
C PHE A 82 4.03 5.31 14.00
N ASP A 83 5.14 4.60 13.86
CA ASP A 83 6.28 5.02 13.04
C ASP A 83 6.14 4.49 11.61
N PHE A 84 5.74 5.38 10.70
CA PHE A 84 5.60 5.06 9.28
C PHE A 84 6.93 5.06 8.53
N SER A 85 7.97 5.72 9.04
CA SER A 85 9.28 5.77 8.39
C SER A 85 9.90 4.37 8.34
N GLY A 86 9.67 3.54 9.36
CA GLY A 86 10.10 2.15 9.40
C GLY A 86 9.54 1.27 8.26
N GLU A 87 8.43 1.65 7.61
CA GLU A 87 7.93 0.90 6.44
C GLU A 87 8.73 1.20 5.15
N PHE A 88 9.54 2.27 5.15
CA PHE A 88 10.43 2.65 4.05
C PHE A 88 11.89 2.24 4.29
N GLU A 89 12.23 1.75 5.49
CA GLU A 89 13.58 1.31 5.80
C GLU A 89 13.99 0.12 4.93
N SER A 90 15.13 0.26 4.26
CA SER A 90 15.78 -0.86 3.57
C SER A 90 16.55 -1.71 4.59
N ASP A 91 15.94 -2.77 5.10
CA ASP A 91 16.62 -3.76 5.96
C ASP A 91 17.50 -4.68 5.11
N TYR A 92 18.75 -4.91 5.52
CA TYR A 92 19.67 -5.84 4.86
C TYR A 92 19.18 -7.30 4.90
N GLU A 93 18.32 -7.65 5.86
CA GLU A 93 17.70 -8.98 6.00
C GLU A 93 16.34 -9.10 5.28
N ASP A 94 15.81 -7.99 4.76
CA ASP A 94 14.55 -7.95 4.01
C ASP A 94 14.84 -7.70 2.52
N PRO A 95 14.51 -8.64 1.61
CA PRO A 95 14.73 -8.44 0.17
C PRO A 95 13.84 -7.34 -0.44
N ARG A 96 13.09 -6.58 0.36
CA ARG A 96 12.28 -5.45 -0.09
C ARG A 96 13.15 -4.20 -0.25
N VAL A 97 13.59 -3.99 -1.49
CA VAL A 97 14.19 -2.72 -1.92
C VAL A 97 13.10 -1.85 -2.51
N LEU A 98 12.83 -0.70 -1.91
CA LEU A 98 11.87 0.28 -2.42
C LEU A 98 12.55 1.31 -3.32
N ALA A 99 11.77 1.99 -4.17
CA ALA A 99 12.30 3.04 -5.04
C ALA A 99 12.86 4.26 -4.28
N TRP A 100 12.38 4.48 -3.05
CA TRP A 100 12.84 5.51 -2.14
C TRP A 100 12.88 4.96 -0.73
N ASP A 101 13.95 5.27 0.00
CA ASP A 101 14.14 4.88 1.38
C ASP A 101 13.62 5.93 2.38
N GLU A 102 13.74 5.64 3.67
CA GLU A 102 13.28 6.50 4.77
C GLU A 102 13.96 7.88 4.81
N THR A 103 15.14 8.03 4.18
CA THR A 103 15.85 9.30 4.08
C THR A 103 15.37 10.17 2.91
N GLN A 104 14.72 9.55 1.92
CA GLN A 104 14.19 10.20 0.72
C GLN A 104 12.70 10.56 0.86
N ILE A 105 11.98 9.91 1.77
CA ILE A 105 10.57 10.20 2.09
C ILE A 105 10.50 11.17 3.29
N ILE A 106 10.14 12.43 3.01
CA ILE A 106 10.10 13.50 4.04
C ILE A 106 8.94 13.31 5.01
N ASP A 107 7.78 12.85 4.52
CA ASP A 107 6.56 12.67 5.30
C ASP A 107 5.94 11.31 5.01
N ALA A 108 6.47 10.27 5.67
CA ALA A 108 6.03 8.89 5.51
C ALA A 108 4.55 8.72 5.90
N ARG A 109 4.12 9.32 7.02
CA ARG A 109 2.72 9.32 7.43
C ARG A 109 1.83 9.98 6.38
N GLY A 110 2.19 11.17 5.91
CA GLY A 110 1.45 11.85 4.84
C GLY A 110 1.43 11.08 3.52
N PHE A 111 2.43 10.24 3.25
CA PHE A 111 2.39 9.32 2.11
C PHE A 111 1.28 8.28 2.28
N PHE A 112 1.18 7.63 3.44
CA PHE A 112 0.11 6.67 3.73
C PHE A 112 -1.28 7.33 3.85
N GLU A 113 -1.38 8.56 4.34
CA GLU A 113 -2.62 9.35 4.32
C GLU A 113 -3.09 9.59 2.88
N HIS A 114 -2.17 9.89 1.98
CA HIS A 114 -2.50 10.07 0.57
C HIS A 114 -2.88 8.74 -0.11
N ILE A 115 -2.22 7.63 0.23
CA ILE A 115 -2.67 6.30 -0.22
C ILE A 115 -4.11 6.07 0.24
N TYR A 116 -4.39 6.28 1.53
CA TYR A 116 -5.71 6.11 2.12
C TYR A 116 -6.77 6.95 1.39
N GLU A 117 -6.50 8.22 1.09
CA GLU A 117 -7.38 9.08 0.30
C GLU A 117 -7.65 8.50 -1.10
N VAL A 118 -6.60 8.12 -1.84
CA VAL A 118 -6.75 7.59 -3.20
C VAL A 118 -7.51 6.26 -3.22
N VAL A 119 -7.23 5.34 -2.28
CA VAL A 119 -7.95 4.06 -2.22
C VAL A 119 -9.40 4.24 -1.75
N SER A 120 -9.68 5.23 -0.89
CA SER A 120 -11.05 5.55 -0.46
C SER A 120 -11.95 5.86 -1.65
N GLU A 121 -11.44 6.65 -2.59
CA GLU A 121 -12.17 7.00 -3.81
C GLU A 121 -12.14 5.87 -4.83
N SER A 122 -10.96 5.28 -5.08
CA SER A 122 -10.79 4.24 -6.11
C SER A 122 -11.55 2.96 -5.81
N TRP A 123 -11.72 2.61 -4.54
CA TRP A 123 -12.41 1.40 -4.09
C TRP A 123 -13.78 1.69 -3.47
N LYS A 124 -14.33 2.89 -3.63
CA LYS A 124 -15.58 3.32 -2.98
C LYS A 124 -16.73 2.30 -3.04
N ASP A 125 -16.98 1.74 -4.22
CA ASP A 125 -18.04 0.73 -4.40
C ASP A 125 -17.71 -0.60 -3.71
N ASP A 126 -16.44 -1.01 -3.76
CA ASP A 126 -15.94 -2.21 -3.08
C ASP A 126 -16.05 -2.06 -1.55
N LEU A 127 -15.67 -0.90 -1.03
CA LEU A 127 -15.74 -0.56 0.39
C LEU A 127 -17.18 -0.51 0.88
N LEU A 128 -18.07 0.16 0.12
CA LEU A 128 -19.49 0.19 0.43
C LEU A 128 -20.06 -1.23 0.47
N ARG A 129 -19.79 -2.04 -0.56
CA ARG A 129 -20.26 -3.42 -0.62
C ARG A 129 -19.76 -4.26 0.55
N ALA A 130 -18.48 -4.16 0.88
CA ALA A 130 -17.87 -4.86 2.01
C ALA A 130 -18.47 -4.43 3.35
N SER A 131 -18.75 -3.14 3.54
CA SER A 131 -19.30 -2.58 4.78
C SER A 131 -20.70 -3.11 5.13
N LEU A 132 -21.47 -3.53 4.12
CA LEU A 132 -22.82 -4.07 4.28
C LEU A 132 -22.85 -5.56 4.67
N GLU A 133 -21.70 -6.23 4.65
CA GLU A 133 -21.58 -7.63 5.04
C GLU A 133 -21.27 -7.80 6.52
N ASP A 134 -21.43 -9.02 7.02
CA ASP A 134 -20.93 -9.41 8.34
C ASP A 134 -19.46 -9.84 8.21
N GLN A 135 -18.53 -8.94 8.51
CA GLN A 135 -17.09 -9.18 8.33
C GLN A 135 -16.56 -10.31 9.23
N THR A 136 -17.28 -10.67 10.30
CA THR A 136 -16.89 -11.79 11.19
C THR A 136 -17.04 -13.16 10.52
N LYS A 137 -17.77 -13.23 9.40
CA LYS A 137 -18.02 -14.45 8.62
C LYS A 137 -17.09 -14.62 7.43
N TRP A 138 -16.24 -13.64 7.16
CA TRP A 138 -15.22 -13.74 6.12
C TRP A 138 -14.18 -14.75 6.49
#